data_AF-A0A0I9S9I9-F1
#
_entry.id   AF-A0A0I9S9I9-F1
#
_cell.length_a   1.000
_cell.length_b   1.000
_cell.length_c   1.000
_cell.angle_alpha   90.00
_cell.angle_beta   90.00
_cell.angle_gamma   90.00
#
_symmetry.space_group_name_H-M   'P 1'
#
loop_
_entity.id
_entity.type
_entity.pdbx_description
1 polymer ?
#
loop_
_entity_poly.entity_id
_entity_poly.type
_entity_poly.pdbx_seq_one_letter_code
_entity_poly.pdbx_strand_id
1 'polypeptide(L)' 'MITFDSLRNDLKMLGVSSGDLLFLRISYKAIGRVEGGPKTFVDALLDVVGKEGTIVVTAFPSRYSSFMRFFYNLNSATLL' A
#
# COMPACT_ATOMS: atom_id res chain seq x y z
N MET A 1 -7.65 15.65 -10.38
CA MET A 1 -7.41 14.21 -10.21
C MET A 1 -5.91 14.03 -10.14
N ILE A 2 -5.40 13.19 -9.24
CA ILE A 2 -3.96 12.99 -9.09
C ILE A 2 -3.48 12.10 -10.25
N THR A 3 -2.48 12.55 -11.00
CA THR A 3 -1.90 11.84 -12.14
C THR A 3 -0.57 11.19 -11.76
N PHE A 4 -0.10 10.26 -12.59
CA PHE A 4 1.22 9.65 -12.46
C PHE A 4 2.35 10.70 -12.33
N ASP A 5 2.40 11.68 -13.22
CA ASP A 5 3.46 12.70 -13.20
C ASP A 5 3.37 13.62 -11.99
N SER A 6 2.17 13.96 -11.52
CA SER A 6 2.02 14.74 -10.28
C SER A 6 2.57 13.98 -9.07
N LEU A 7 2.29 12.68 -8.96
CA LEU A 7 2.82 11.84 -7.89
C LEU A 7 4.34 11.75 -7.93
N ARG A 8 4.93 11.58 -9.12
CA ARG A 8 6.39 11.53 -9.27
C ARG A 8 7.05 12.83 -8.82
N ASN A 9 6.46 13.97 -9.19
CA ASN A 9 6.98 15.27 -8.81
C ASN A 9 6.85 15.48 -7.30
N ASP A 10 5.70 15.14 -6.70
CA ASP A 10 5.47 15.26 -5.27
C ASP A 10 6.46 14.37 -4.48
N LEU A 11 6.69 13.12 -4.91
CA LEU A 11 7.66 12.21 -4.29
C LEU A 11 9.10 12.77 -4.36
N LYS A 12 9.51 13.31 -5.50
CA LYS A 12 10.82 13.96 -5.65
C LYS A 12 10.93 15.22 -4.79
N MET A 13 9.86 16.01 -4.70
CA MET A 13 9.80 17.20 -3.83
C MET A 13 9.87 16.85 -2.35
N LEU A 14 9.35 15.68 -1.95
CA LEU A 14 9.52 15.14 -0.59
C LEU A 14 10.94 14.62 -0.32
N GLY A 15 11.82 14.60 -1.33
CA GLY A 15 13.23 14.20 -1.23
C GLY A 15 13.51 12.77 -1.65
N VAL A 16 12.52 12.03 -2.17
CA VAL A 16 12.74 10.66 -2.64
C VAL A 16 13.58 10.69 -3.92
N SER A 17 14.67 9.92 -3.91
CA SER A 17 15.66 9.83 -4.97
C SER A 17 15.83 8.41 -5.48
N SER A 18 16.37 8.28 -6.69
CA SER A 18 16.71 6.97 -7.26
C SER A 18 17.78 6.30 -6.39
N GLY A 19 17.58 5.03 -6.08
CA GLY A 19 18.48 4.26 -5.21
C GLY A 19 18.13 4.30 -3.71
N ASP A 20 17.10 5.06 -3.32
CA ASP A 20 16.73 5.16 -1.91
C ASP A 20 16.19 3.85 -1.33
N LEU A 21 16.46 3.64 -0.04
CA LEU A 21 15.77 2.67 0.81
C LEU A 21 14.58 3.36 1.51
N LEU A 22 13.37 3.11 1.03
CA LEU A 22 12.15 3.78 1.49
C LEU A 22 11.25 2.84 2.29
N PHE A 23 11.05 3.14 3.57
CA PHE A 23 10.02 2.50 4.39
C PHE A 23 8.69 3.28 4.29
N LEU A 24 7.63 2.60 3.86
CA LEU A 24 6.33 3.18 3.58
C LEU A 24 5.27 2.70 4.59
N ARG A 25 4.73 3.64 5.34
CA ARG A 25 3.46 3.50 6.05
C ARG A 25 2.46 4.50 5.47
N ILE A 26 1.52 3.99 4.68
CA ILE A 26 0.63 4.84 3.88
C ILE A 26 -0.84 4.57 4.16
N SER A 27 -1.63 5.64 4.12
CA SER A 27 -3.08 5.56 4.02
C SER A 27 -3.47 5.98 2.60
N TYR A 28 -3.74 5.01 1.73
CA TYR A 28 -4.10 5.30 0.34
C TYR A 28 -5.33 6.22 0.26
N LYS A 29 -6.27 6.09 1.20
CA LYS A 29 -7.46 6.95 1.29
C LYS A 29 -7.10 8.43 1.50
N ALA A 30 -6.01 8.74 2.21
CA ALA A 30 -5.60 10.11 2.49
C ALA A 30 -4.95 10.81 1.27
N ILE A 31 -4.43 10.04 0.31
CA ILE A 31 -3.86 10.56 -0.94
C ILE A 31 -4.97 11.16 -1.82
N GLY A 32 -6.13 10.51 -1.86
CA GLY A 32 -7.29 10.97 -2.65
C GLY A 32 -7.45 10.21 -3.97
N ARG A 33 -8.12 10.84 -4.94
CA ARG A 33 -8.48 10.18 -6.21
C ARG A 33 -7.30 10.24 -7.20
N VAL A 34 -6.64 9.09 -7.37
CA VAL A 34 -5.58 8.86 -8.36
C VAL A 34 -6.17 8.26 -9.64
N GLU A 35 -5.77 8.80 -10.78
CA GLU A 35 -6.05 8.24 -12.10
C GLU A 35 -5.47 6.83 -12.22
N GLY A 36 -6.26 5.84 -12.66
CA GLY A 36 -5.81 4.44 -12.69
C GLY A 36 -5.74 3.77 -11.30
N GLY A 37 -6.15 4.47 -10.25
CA GLY A 37 -6.28 3.90 -8.90
C GLY A 37 -4.93 3.60 -8.23
N PRO A 38 -4.91 2.67 -7.25
CA PRO A 38 -3.74 2.40 -6.43
C PRO A 38 -2.49 1.97 -7.21
N LYS A 39 -2.71 1.33 -8.38
CA LYS A 39 -1.60 0.87 -9.22
C LYS A 39 -0.72 2.04 -9.67
N THR A 40 -1.32 3.14 -10.12
CA THR A 40 -0.59 4.33 -10.57
C THR A 40 0.28 4.92 -9.47
N PHE A 41 -0.18 4.86 -8.22
CA PHE A 41 0.62 5.28 -7.07
C PHE A 41 1.84 4.39 -6.83
N VAL A 42 1.65 3.07 -6.89
CA VAL A 42 2.76 2.11 -6.78
C VAL A 42 3.74 2.27 -7.93
N ASP A 43 3.25 2.45 -9.16
CA ASP A 43 4.08 2.65 -10.34
C ASP A 43 4.91 3.93 -10.24
N ALA A 44 4.33 5.02 -9.73
CA ALA A 44 5.05 6.28 -9.53
C ALA A 44 6.15 6.14 -8.46
N LEU A 45 5.89 5.42 -7.36
CA LEU A 45 6.90 5.10 -6.35
C LEU A 45 8.05 4.29 -6.94
N LEU A 46 7.74 3.23 -7.71
CA LEU A 46 8.75 2.39 -8.36
C LEU A 46 9.57 3.16 -9.40
N ASP A 47 8.96 4.10 -10.13
CA ASP A 47 9.66 4.93 -11.10
C ASP A 47 10.66 5.88 -10.41
N VAL A 48 10.25 6.55 -9.32
CA VAL A 48 11.12 7.51 -8.61
C VAL A 48 12.27 6.80 -7.88
N VAL A 49 11.98 5.69 -7.21
CA VAL A 49 12.99 4.91 -6.47
C VAL A 49 13.94 4.15 -7.41
N GLY A 50 13.45 3.75 -8.59
CA GLY A 50 14.25 3.07 -9.60
C GLY A 50 14.65 1.64 -9.22
N LYS A 51 15.38 0.98 -10.14
CA LYS A 51 15.76 -0.45 -10.00
C LYS A 51 16.77 -0.72 -8.89
N GLU A 52 17.61 0.26 -8.57
CA GLU A 52 18.64 0.15 -7.54
C GLU A 52 18.13 0.48 -6.13
N GLY A 53 16.93 1.06 -6.03
CA GLY A 53 16.33 1.40 -4.75
C GLY A 53 15.50 0.26 -4.17
N THR A 54 15.06 0.42 -2.94
CA THR A 54 14.30 -0.61 -2.21
C THR A 54 13.10 0.01 -1.52
N ILE A 55 11.92 -0.58 -1.72
CA ILE A 55 10.69 -0.21 -1.03
C ILE A 55 10.36 -1.26 0.03
N VAL A 56 10.18 -0.84 1.27
CA VAL A 56 9.76 -1.68 2.39
C VAL A 56 8.37 -1.25 2.85
N VAL A 57 7.44 -2.19 2.95
CA VAL A 57 6.05 -1.94 3.38
C VAL A 57 5.65 -2.88 4.51
N THR A 58 4.70 -2.43 5.34
CA THR A 58 4.06 -3.30 6.31
C THR A 58 3.01 -4.18 5.64
N ALA A 59 3.20 -5.49 5.65
CA ALA A 59 2.24 -6.47 5.13
C ALA A 59 1.66 -7.34 6.27
N PHE A 60 1.14 -6.69 7.32
CA PHE A 60 0.48 -7.41 8.41
C PHE A 60 -0.95 -7.76 8.01
N PRO A 61 -1.31 -9.05 7.89
CA PRO A 61 -2.69 -9.43 7.67
C PRO A 61 -3.52 -9.03 8.90
N SER A 62 -4.73 -8.52 8.66
CA SER A 62 -5.71 -8.29 9.73
C SER A 62 -5.92 -9.60 10.49
N ARG A 63 -5.53 -9.65 11.76
CA ARG A 63 -5.89 -10.77 12.62
C ARG A 63 -7.38 -10.63 12.93
N TYR A 64 -8.20 -11.58 12.48
CA TYR A 64 -9.56 -11.72 13.00
C TYR A 64 -9.48 -11.78 14.52
N SER A 65 -10.34 -11.02 15.21
CA SER A 65 -10.44 -11.13 16.66
C SER A 65 -10.73 -12.60 17.02
N SER A 66 -10.18 -13.08 18.14
CA SER A 66 -10.45 -14.43 18.63
C SER A 66 -11.96 -14.69 18.74
N PHE A 67 -12.74 -13.63 18.99
CA PHE A 67 -14.20 -13.62 18.96
C PHE A 67 -14.80 -13.98 17.58
N MET A 68 -14.33 -13.39 16.48
CA MET A 68 -14.82 -13.74 15.15
C MET A 68 -14.43 -15.16 14.72
N ARG A 69 -13.27 -15.67 15.16
CA ARG A 69 -12.87 -17.06 14.91
C ARG A 69 -13.75 -18.07 15.66
N PHE A 70 -14.26 -17.70 16.83
CA PHE A 70 -15.20 -18.51 17.61
C PHE A 70 -16.53 -18.74 16.85
N PHE A 71 -17.13 -17.70 16.27
CA PHE A 71 -18.37 -17.85 15.48
C PHE A 71 -18.18 -18.62 14.17
N TYR A 72 -17.03 -18.45 13.51
CA TYR A 72 -16.74 -19.21 12.28
C TYR A 72 -16.66 -20.73 12.55
N ASN A 73 -16.06 -21.12 13.68
CA ASN A 73 -15.98 -22.52 14.10
C ASN A 73 -17.34 -23.08 14.55
N LEU A 74 -18.18 -22.28 15.20
CA LEU A 74 -19.53 -22.69 15.59
C LEU A 74 -20.42 -23.00 14.39
N ASN A 75 -20.35 -22.18 13.32
CA ASN A 75 -21.13 -22.41 12.10
C ASN A 75 -20.59 -23.54 11.22
N SER A 76 -19.31 -23.93 11.38
CA SER A 76 -18.72 -25.07 10.67
C SER A 76 -18.98 -26.41 11.37
N ALA A 77 -19.31 -26.38 12.67
CA ALA A 77 -19.58 -27.56 13.48
C ALA A 77 -21.02 -28.08 13.38
N THR A 78 -21.87 -27.47 12.53
CA THR A 78 -23.29 -27.86 12.35
C THR A 78 -23.58 -28.51 10.99
N LEU A 79 -22.54 -28.86 10.20
CA LEU A 79 -22.67 -29.51 8.89
C LEU A 79 -22.13 -30.96 8.85
N LEU A 80 -22.04 -31.63 10.01
CA LEU A 80 -21.93 -33.09 10.15
C LEU A 80 -22.99 -33.55 11.15
#